data_AF-A0A355M563-F1
#
_entry.id   AF-A0A355M563-F1
#
_cell.length_a   1.000
_cell.length_b   1.000
_cell.length_c   1.000
_cell.angle_alpha   90.00
_cell.angle_beta   90.00
_cell.angle_gamma   90.00
#
_symmetry.space_group_name_H-M   'P 1'
#
loop_
_entity.id
_entity.type
_entity.pdbx_description
1 polymer ?
#
loop_
_entity_poly.entity_id
_entity_poly.type
_entity_poly.pdbx_seq_one_letter_code
_entity_poly.pdbx_strand_id
1 'polypeptide(L)'
;MSKNKTDTSQLSVKQMVVLEKLADNTDVEEVARITGTAKGTVYRWLQNNDFKTKLTSMRSDILDASLNLVKAQCRRAVDKIATLMNSDNEMVALKAATYLLDKALDVKTVQELEQRLIQIEVKIQNNHITTNTTTGATYEVHNTTKQTDQN
;
A
#
# COMPACT_ATOMS: atom_id res chain seq x y z
N MET A 1 20.01 -35.14 -20.41
CA MET A 1 21.05 -34.10 -20.18
C MET A 1 20.40 -32.94 -19.44
N SER A 2 20.55 -32.90 -18.11
CA SER A 2 19.98 -31.88 -17.22
C SER A 2 21.06 -30.93 -16.75
N LYS A 3 21.02 -29.67 -17.19
CA LYS A 3 21.55 -28.46 -16.52
C LYS A 3 20.64 -27.32 -17.03
N ASN A 4 19.93 -26.55 -16.20
CA ASN A 4 20.57 -25.56 -15.36
C ASN A 4 19.65 -25.11 -14.21
N LYS A 5 20.18 -25.18 -12.98
CA LYS A 5 19.76 -24.38 -11.83
C LYS A 5 20.26 -22.95 -12.05
N THR A 6 19.41 -21.96 -11.84
CA THR A 6 19.86 -20.62 -11.43
C THR A 6 18.91 -20.11 -10.38
N ASP A 7 19.41 -20.10 -9.15
CA ASP A 7 18.85 -19.40 -8.01
C ASP A 7 18.85 -17.87 -8.26
N THR A 8 17.71 -17.26 -7.97
CA THR A 8 17.43 -15.88 -7.50
C THR A 8 18.33 -14.67 -7.86
N SER A 9 17.65 -13.60 -8.33
CA SER A 9 17.89 -12.15 -8.08
C SER A 9 18.40 -11.20 -9.17
N GLN A 10 18.41 -11.54 -10.46
CA GLN A 10 18.59 -10.50 -11.49
C GLN A 10 17.68 -10.69 -12.70
N LEU A 11 16.63 -9.88 -12.78
CA LEU A 11 15.83 -9.74 -13.99
C LEU A 11 16.75 -9.22 -15.11
N SER A 12 16.67 -9.87 -16.27
CA SER A 12 17.46 -9.44 -17.44
C SER A 12 17.03 -8.05 -17.92
N VAL A 13 17.92 -7.35 -18.63
CA VAL A 13 17.62 -6.06 -19.26
C VAL A 13 16.37 -6.13 -20.13
N LYS A 14 16.19 -7.23 -20.89
CA LYS A 14 15.00 -7.42 -21.73
C LYS A 14 13.71 -7.59 -20.91
N GLN A 15 13.79 -8.25 -19.74
CA GLN A 15 12.65 -8.34 -18.82
C GLN A 15 12.31 -6.98 -18.21
N MET A 16 13.30 -6.15 -17.87
CA MET A 16 13.08 -4.80 -17.34
C MET A 16 12.35 -3.90 -18.35
N VAL A 17 12.75 -3.92 -19.62
CA VAL A 17 12.06 -3.15 -20.68
C VAL A 17 10.61 -3.61 -20.86
N VAL A 18 10.36 -4.92 -20.77
CA VAL A 18 9.01 -5.48 -20.88
C VAL A 18 8.16 -5.12 -19.66
N LEU A 19 8.75 -5.12 -18.46
CA LEU A 19 8.08 -4.69 -17.23
C LEU A 19 7.65 -3.23 -17.29
N GLU A 20 8.51 -2.33 -17.76
CA GLU A 20 8.20 -0.91 -17.91
C GLU A 20 6.95 -0.71 -18.79
N LYS A 21 6.89 -1.38 -19.94
CA LYS A 21 5.71 -1.30 -20.83
C LYS A 21 4.44 -1.93 -20.25
N LEU A 22 4.57 -3.01 -19.48
CA LEU A 22 3.43 -3.61 -18.76
C LEU A 22 2.96 -2.77 -17.57
N ALA A 23 3.85 -1.99 -16.95
CA ALA A 23 3.52 -1.08 -15.87
C ALA A 23 2.65 0.08 -16.37
N ASP A 24 2.88 0.55 -17.60
CA ASP A 24 2.07 1.54 -18.32
C ASP A 24 0.68 1.03 -18.78
N ASN A 25 0.23 -0.14 -18.28
CA ASN A 25 -1.03 -0.81 -18.67
C ASN A 25 -1.15 -1.14 -20.17
N THR A 26 -0.03 -1.30 -20.87
CA THR A 26 -0.04 -1.79 -22.26
C THR A 26 -0.41 -3.28 -22.28
N ASP A 27 -1.27 -3.68 -23.22
CA ASP A 27 -1.65 -5.08 -23.40
C ASP A 27 -0.44 -5.98 -23.73
N VAL A 28 -0.49 -7.24 -23.30
CA VAL A 28 0.62 -8.21 -23.46
C VAL A 28 0.99 -8.41 -24.93
N GLU A 29 0.03 -8.39 -25.85
CA GLU A 29 0.29 -8.52 -27.28
C GLU A 29 1.05 -7.33 -27.84
N GLU A 30 0.65 -6.15 -27.41
CA GLU A 30 1.27 -4.90 -27.85
C GLU A 30 2.67 -4.74 -27.24
N VAL A 31 2.86 -5.11 -25.96
CA VAL A 31 4.19 -5.17 -25.34
C VAL A 31 5.10 -6.14 -26.07
N ALA A 32 4.61 -7.33 -26.41
CA ALA A 32 5.36 -8.32 -27.17
C ALA A 32 5.83 -7.76 -28.52
N ARG A 33 4.95 -7.03 -29.22
CA ARG A 33 5.26 -6.35 -30.48
C ARG A 33 6.30 -5.24 -30.33
N ILE A 34 6.11 -4.33 -29.38
CA ILE A 34 6.99 -3.18 -29.13
C ILE A 34 8.40 -3.63 -28.70
N THR A 35 8.47 -4.67 -27.86
CA THR A 35 9.75 -5.11 -27.26
C THR A 35 10.46 -6.19 -28.08
N GLY A 36 9.86 -6.64 -29.19
CA GLY A 36 10.40 -7.76 -29.98
C GLY A 36 10.52 -9.05 -29.14
N THR A 37 9.56 -9.30 -28.26
CA THR A 37 9.52 -10.47 -27.38
C THR A 37 8.37 -11.38 -27.79
N ALA A 38 8.60 -12.68 -27.94
CA ALA A 38 7.53 -13.61 -28.25
C ALA A 38 6.46 -13.60 -27.15
N LYS A 39 5.16 -13.53 -27.52
CA LYS A 39 4.02 -13.51 -26.57
C LYS A 39 4.13 -14.60 -25.50
N GLY A 40 4.42 -15.84 -25.89
CA GLY A 40 4.57 -16.96 -24.97
C GLY A 40 5.70 -16.78 -23.94
N THR A 41 6.75 -16.03 -24.29
CA THR A 41 7.82 -15.67 -23.34
C THR A 41 7.34 -14.66 -22.31
N VAL A 42 6.57 -13.65 -22.73
CA VAL A 42 5.98 -12.66 -21.82
C VAL A 42 5.00 -13.34 -20.84
N TYR A 43 4.11 -14.20 -21.34
CA TYR A 43 3.21 -14.97 -20.47
C TYR A 43 3.96 -15.89 -19.50
N ARG A 44 5.05 -16.53 -19.94
CA ARG A 44 5.89 -17.34 -19.04
C ARG A 44 6.54 -16.49 -17.96
N TRP A 45 7.06 -15.32 -18.28
CA TRP A 45 7.62 -14.40 -17.29
C TRP A 45 6.57 -13.88 -16.32
N LEU A 46 5.35 -13.62 -16.79
CA LEU A 46 4.22 -13.28 -15.94
C LEU A 46 3.84 -14.38 -14.96
N GLN A 47 4.36 -15.61 -15.06
CA GLN A 47 4.18 -16.66 -14.05
C GLN A 47 5.32 -16.73 -13.02
N ASN A 48 6.44 -16.04 -13.27
CA ASN A 48 7.58 -16.00 -12.36
C ASN A 48 7.31 -15.00 -11.21
N ASN A 49 7.56 -15.42 -9.97
CA ASN A 49 7.28 -14.60 -8.79
C ASN A 49 8.11 -13.30 -8.72
N ASP A 50 9.39 -13.33 -9.11
CA ASP A 50 10.25 -12.14 -9.09
C ASP A 50 9.76 -11.10 -10.10
N PHE A 51 9.36 -11.56 -11.29
CA PHE A 51 8.80 -10.71 -12.35
C PHE A 51 7.46 -10.09 -11.91
N LYS A 52 6.55 -10.90 -11.34
CA LYS A 52 5.27 -10.40 -10.79
C LYS A 52 5.50 -9.37 -9.70
N THR A 53 6.37 -9.67 -8.74
CA THR A 53 6.67 -8.78 -7.61
C THR A 53 7.21 -7.46 -8.11
N LYS A 54 8.12 -7.47 -9.08
CA LYS A 54 8.66 -6.23 -9.65
C LYS A 54 7.60 -5.44 -10.42
N LEU A 55 6.73 -6.10 -11.20
CA LEU A 55 5.63 -5.44 -11.90
C LEU A 55 4.67 -4.75 -10.91
N THR A 56 4.30 -5.45 -9.83
CA THR A 56 3.44 -4.89 -8.78
C THR A 56 4.10 -3.69 -8.11
N SER A 57 5.39 -3.78 -7.77
CA SER A 57 6.14 -2.64 -7.20
C SER A 57 6.17 -1.45 -8.16
N MET A 58 6.49 -1.65 -9.44
CA MET A 58 6.49 -0.56 -10.42
C MET A 58 5.12 0.11 -10.57
N ARG A 59 4.04 -0.69 -10.58
CA ARG A 59 2.67 -0.15 -10.62
C ARG A 59 2.32 0.63 -9.35
N SER A 60 2.77 0.17 -8.18
CA SER A 60 2.63 0.90 -6.93
C SER A 60 3.35 2.24 -7.00
N ASP A 61 4.61 2.25 -7.45
CA ASP A 61 5.42 3.47 -7.56
C ASP A 61 4.76 4.50 -8.51
N ILE A 62 4.22 4.05 -9.65
CA ILE A 62 3.46 4.91 -10.58
C ILE A 62 2.19 5.46 -9.93
N LEU A 63 1.45 4.62 -9.22
CA LEU A 63 0.24 5.02 -8.52
C LEU A 63 0.54 6.05 -7.43
N ASP A 64 1.58 5.83 -6.64
CA ASP A 64 2.02 6.73 -5.57
C ASP A 64 2.47 8.08 -6.14
N ALA A 65 3.24 8.07 -7.22
CA ALA A 65 3.62 9.29 -7.94
C ALA A 65 2.39 10.04 -8.47
N SER A 66 1.44 9.33 -9.07
CA SER A 66 0.19 9.89 -9.58
C SER A 66 -0.65 10.50 -8.46
N LEU A 67 -0.76 9.81 -7.32
CA LEU A 67 -1.48 10.29 -6.15
C LEU A 67 -0.84 11.55 -5.58
N ASN A 68 0.48 11.65 -5.58
CA ASN A 68 1.19 12.86 -5.16
C ASN A 68 0.89 14.05 -6.09
N LEU A 69 0.81 13.81 -7.40
CA LEU A 69 0.37 14.85 -8.34
C LEU A 69 -1.08 15.28 -8.06
N VAL A 70 -1.99 14.34 -7.85
CA VAL A 70 -3.39 14.64 -7.48
C VAL A 70 -3.46 15.48 -6.20
N LYS A 71 -2.74 15.06 -5.14
CA LYS A 71 -2.65 15.81 -3.87
C LYS A 71 -2.17 17.25 -4.10
N ALA A 72 -1.16 17.45 -4.95
CA ALA A 72 -0.68 18.79 -5.29
C ALA A 72 -1.72 19.64 -6.03
N GLN A 73 -2.60 19.01 -6.84
CA GLN A 73 -3.68 19.71 -7.54
C GLN A 73 -4.93 19.95 -6.67
N CYS A 74 -5.15 19.18 -5.59
CA CYS A 74 -6.32 19.32 -4.73
C CYS A 74 -6.51 20.75 -4.22
N ARG A 75 -5.43 21.42 -3.78
CA ARG A 75 -5.51 22.82 -3.33
C ARG A 75 -6.02 23.74 -4.44
N ARG A 76 -5.47 23.60 -5.65
CA ARG A 76 -5.90 24.40 -6.82
C ARG A 76 -7.35 24.12 -7.20
N ALA A 77 -7.80 22.87 -7.06
CA ALA A 77 -9.19 22.50 -7.29
C ALA A 77 -10.13 23.18 -6.28
N VAL A 78 -9.77 23.18 -4.99
CA VAL A 78 -10.52 23.89 -3.94
C VAL A 78 -10.57 25.39 -4.20
N ASP A 79 -9.43 26.02 -4.55
CA ASP A 79 -9.38 27.45 -4.88
C ASP A 79 -10.28 27.78 -6.09
N LYS A 80 -10.31 26.89 -7.08
CA LYS A 80 -11.17 27.05 -8.26
C LYS A 80 -12.66 26.92 -7.90
N ILE A 81 -13.02 25.98 -7.04
CA ILE A 81 -14.41 25.82 -6.53
C ILE A 81 -14.82 27.07 -5.75
N ALA A 82 -13.95 27.58 -4.86
CA ALA A 82 -14.21 28.81 -4.12
C ALA A 82 -14.41 30.02 -5.05
N THR A 83 -13.67 30.07 -6.16
CA THR A 83 -13.88 31.09 -7.19
C THR A 83 -15.25 30.95 -7.87
N LEU A 84 -15.65 29.71 -8.22
CA LEU A 84 -16.95 29.44 -8.87
C LEU A 84 -18.16 29.77 -7.98
N MET A 85 -18.01 29.75 -6.66
CA MET A 85 -19.04 30.22 -5.73
C MET A 85 -19.38 31.71 -5.91
N ASN A 86 -18.47 32.51 -6.48
CA ASN A 86 -18.69 33.93 -6.77
C ASN A 86 -19.12 34.17 -8.24
N SER A 87 -19.58 33.13 -8.94
CA SER A 87 -20.07 33.23 -10.31
C SER A 87 -21.40 34.00 -10.37
N ASP A 88 -21.55 34.89 -11.36
CA ASP A 88 -22.82 35.60 -11.62
C ASP A 88 -23.98 34.66 -11.98
N ASN A 89 -23.67 33.45 -12.45
CA ASN A 89 -24.65 32.40 -12.63
C ASN A 89 -24.97 31.71 -11.29
N GLU A 90 -26.15 32.01 -10.73
CA GLU A 90 -26.64 31.47 -9.46
C GLU A 90 -26.61 29.94 -9.39
N MET A 91 -26.94 29.25 -10.49
CA MET A 91 -26.92 27.78 -10.54
C MET A 91 -25.50 27.22 -10.44
N VAL A 92 -24.50 27.91 -11.02
CA VAL A 92 -23.09 27.52 -10.89
C VAL A 92 -22.59 27.79 -9.48
N ALA A 93 -22.92 28.95 -8.91
CA ALA A 93 -22.54 29.33 -7.55
C ALA A 93 -23.11 28.34 -6.52
N LEU A 94 -24.41 28.02 -6.63
CA LEU A 94 -25.08 27.05 -5.76
C LEU A 94 -24.44 25.66 -5.86
N LYS A 95 -24.20 25.16 -7.08
CA LYS A 95 -23.56 23.84 -7.27
C LYS A 95 -22.16 23.79 -6.67
N ALA A 96 -21.36 24.84 -6.83
CA ALA A 96 -20.03 24.92 -6.25
C ALA A 96 -20.07 24.91 -4.71
N ALA A 97 -21.01 25.68 -4.12
CA ALA A 97 -21.21 25.74 -2.68
C ALA A 97 -21.67 24.39 -2.10
N THR A 98 -22.67 23.75 -2.72
CA THR A 98 -23.16 22.43 -2.30
C THR A 98 -22.06 21.37 -2.42
N TYR A 99 -21.34 21.34 -3.54
CA TYR A 99 -20.25 20.40 -3.73
C TYR A 99 -19.15 20.53 -2.66
N LEU A 100 -18.78 21.76 -2.31
CA LEU A 100 -17.77 22.01 -1.28
C LEU A 100 -18.26 21.57 0.11
N LEU A 101 -19.52 21.85 0.43
CA LEU A 101 -20.14 21.43 1.70
C LEU A 101 -20.17 19.91 1.83
N ASP A 102 -20.62 19.20 0.78
CA ASP A 102 -20.67 17.74 0.77
C ASP A 102 -19.29 17.13 0.99
N LYS A 103 -18.26 17.64 0.30
CA LYS A 103 -16.89 17.15 0.46
C LYS A 103 -16.28 17.44 1.82
N ALA A 104 -16.66 18.55 2.46
CA ALA A 104 -16.22 18.84 3.82
C ALA A 104 -16.79 17.83 4.84
N LEU A 105 -18.06 17.44 4.66
CA LEU A 105 -18.70 16.40 5.48
C LEU A 105 -18.05 15.03 5.25
N ASP A 106 -17.77 14.67 3.99
CA ASP A 106 -17.06 13.43 3.65
C ASP A 106 -15.70 13.34 4.36
N VAL A 107 -14.90 14.41 4.32
CA VAL A 107 -13.58 14.47 4.99
C VAL A 107 -13.72 14.26 6.50
N LYS A 108 -14.71 14.91 7.13
CA LYS A 108 -14.96 14.75 8.57
C LYS A 108 -15.32 13.31 8.92
N THR A 109 -16.18 12.67 8.12
CA THR A 109 -16.53 11.25 8.31
C THR A 109 -15.33 10.33 8.17
N VAL A 110 -14.48 10.54 7.15
CA VAL A 110 -13.25 9.73 6.97
C VAL A 110 -12.32 9.87 8.17
N GLN A 111 -12.09 11.10 8.65
CA GLN A 111 -11.24 11.35 9.83
C GLN A 111 -11.79 10.66 11.10
N GLU A 112 -13.11 10.68 11.31
CA GLU A 112 -13.73 10.01 12.45
C GLU A 112 -13.60 8.48 12.36
N LEU A 113 -13.72 7.92 11.15
CA LEU A 113 -13.52 6.49 10.92
C LEU A 113 -12.06 6.08 11.16
N GLU A 114 -11.09 6.86 10.68
CA GLU A 114 -9.67 6.64 10.94
C GLU A 114 -9.36 6.68 12.44
N GLN A 115 -9.88 7.67 13.17
CA GLN A 115 -9.70 7.77 14.62
C GLN A 115 -10.29 6.56 15.36
N ARG A 116 -11.48 6.10 14.95
CA ARG A 116 -12.12 4.92 15.53
C ARG A 116 -11.33 3.64 15.22
N LEU A 117 -10.75 3.53 14.02
CA LEU A 117 -9.91 2.39 13.64
C LEU A 117 -8.65 2.32 14.50
N ILE A 118 -7.94 3.45 14.66
CA ILE A 118 -6.75 3.55 15.52
C ILE A 118 -7.08 3.13 16.97
N GLN A 119 -8.22 3.58 17.51
CA GLN A 119 -8.64 3.18 18.86
C GLN A 119 -8.88 1.67 18.99
N ILE A 120 -9.40 1.02 17.94
CA ILE A 120 -9.61 -0.43 17.91
C ILE A 120 -8.27 -1.16 17.83
N GLU A 121 -7.37 -0.74 16.93
CA GLU A 121 -6.04 -1.33 16.77
C GLU A 121 -5.24 -1.30 18.08
N VAL A 122 -5.27 -0.16 18.81
CA VAL A 122 -4.63 -0.03 20.13
C VAL A 122 -5.24 -0.98 21.16
N LYS A 123 -6.57 -1.12 21.20
CA LYS A 123 -7.24 -2.04 22.14
C LYS A 123 -6.90 -3.49 21.88
N ILE A 124 -6.86 -3.89 20.60
CA ILE A 124 -6.47 -5.26 20.19
C ILE A 124 -5.04 -5.53 20.62
N GLN A 125 -4.11 -4.61 20.34
CA GLN A 125 -2.69 -4.76 20.71
C GLN A 125 -2.51 -4.92 22.23
N ASN A 126 -3.22 -4.12 23.03
CA ASN A 126 -3.14 -4.19 24.49
C ASN A 126 -3.71 -5.51 25.06
N ASN A 127 -4.77 -6.03 24.47
CA ASN A 127 -5.38 -7.30 24.91
C ASN A 127 -4.43 -8.50 24.67
N HIS A 128 -3.68 -8.50 23.57
CA HIS A 128 -2.68 -9.54 23.27
C HIS A 128 -1.48 -9.54 24.25
N ILE A 129 -1.14 -8.39 24.84
CA ILE A 129 -0.08 -8.31 25.86
C ILE A 129 -0.57 -8.95 27.16
N THR A 130 -1.81 -8.68 27.58
CA THR A 130 -2.37 -9.18 28.85
C THR A 130 -2.60 -10.69 28.88
N THR A 131 -2.86 -11.33 27.72
CA THR A 131 -3.03 -12.79 27.65
C THR A 131 -1.70 -13.56 27.70
N ASN A 132 -0.58 -12.95 27.30
CA ASN A 132 0.73 -13.62 27.30
C ASN A 132 1.48 -13.52 28.64
N THR A 133 1.14 -12.56 29.52
CA THR A 133 1.78 -12.39 30.83
C THR A 133 1.14 -13.20 31.96
N THR A 134 -0.09 -13.67 31.80
CA THR A 134 -0.82 -14.36 32.89
C THR A 134 -0.58 -15.88 32.92
N THR A 135 -0.16 -16.49 31.81
CA THR A 135 0.08 -17.95 31.73
C THR A 135 1.49 -18.37 32.21
N GLY A 136 2.41 -17.44 32.47
CA GLY A 136 3.82 -17.74 32.77
C GLY A 136 4.25 -17.65 34.25
N ALA A 137 3.36 -17.38 35.20
CA ALA A 137 3.76 -16.96 36.55
C ALA A 137 3.22 -17.81 37.72
N THR A 138 2.95 -19.10 37.52
CA THR A 138 2.56 -19.97 38.66
C THR A 138 3.11 -21.39 38.59
N TYR A 139 4.41 -21.61 38.37
CA TYR A 139 5.07 -22.82 38.88
C TYR A 139 6.54 -22.51 39.22
N GLU A 140 6.96 -23.07 40.36
CA GLU A 140 8.34 -23.18 40.88
C GLU A 140 8.91 -22.02 41.70
N VAL A 141 8.71 -22.10 43.03
CA VAL A 141 9.86 -22.17 43.94
C VAL A 141 9.56 -23.20 45.04
N HIS A 142 10.00 -24.44 44.85
CA HIS A 142 10.26 -25.38 45.93
C HIS A 142 11.77 -25.58 46.01
N ASN A 143 12.33 -25.32 47.20
CA ASN A 143 13.56 -25.85 47.82
C ASN A 143 14.79 -26.10 46.91
N THR A 144 16.03 -25.79 47.30
CA THR A 144 16.70 -26.41 48.45
C THR A 144 18.12 -25.80 48.69
N THR A 145 18.51 -25.80 49.97
CA THR A 145 19.87 -26.04 50.55
C THR A 145 21.02 -25.02 50.46
N LYS A 146 21.48 -24.55 51.64
CA LYS A 146 22.70 -24.96 52.38
C LYS A 146 23.05 -23.87 53.42
N GLN A 147 22.86 -24.09 54.73
CA GLN A 147 23.86 -24.66 55.65
C GLN A 147 25.29 -24.20 55.35
N THR A 148 25.80 -23.24 56.13
CA THR A 148 27.19 -23.26 56.60
C THR A 148 27.27 -22.53 57.94
N ASP A 149 27.75 -23.25 58.94
CA ASP A 149 28.04 -22.85 60.32
C ASP A 149 29.14 -21.78 60.44
N GLN A 150 29.30 -21.31 61.69
CA GLN A 150 30.35 -20.45 62.30
C GLN A 150 30.07 -18.95 62.17
N ASN A 151 29.93 -18.18 63.25
CA ASN A 151 30.55 -18.26 64.59
C ASN A 151 29.64 -17.56 65.62
#